data_AF-A0A7J4SC02-F1
#
_entry.id   AF-A0A7J4SC02-F1
#
_cell.length_a   1.000
_cell.length_b   1.000
_cell.length_c   1.000
_cell.angle_alpha   90.00
_cell.angle_beta   90.00
_cell.angle_gamma   90.00
#
_symmetry.space_group_name_H-M   'P 1'
#
loop_
_entity.id
_entity.type
_entity.pdbx_description
1 polymer ?
#
loop_
_entity_poly.entity_id
_entity_poly.type
_entity_poly.pdbx_seq_one_letter_code
_entity_poly.pdbx_strand_id
1 'polypeptide(L)'
;MSRLQEEHVSNCLDIAFKANIPKQQRKARVAKSPDWLIMEKKWRSILTLALDETEIPGDDDDVTPSRNHRMMRRRNRGTTPKSALDWLPNNDAIAADESESNAFKLAVLLINKQLKRGDWSDDLTTLENATREHCLSEGVHKIWHTLGQKTALLAQFNAFPVAKKKTKSSAKVDINLGRIDVFDNHQLGNAISALSPLCKDAAQQIAIQKVQSQISTNRGLEVSADLLGLTGKASIISVILAIASGESAEEAIKQLAKVNQNLADEFSDLTKLMDGIIDDWTTSTSNTDTGLGRARLRFAWLNFPESVKELSPEEIAAGIEVLKSIPNAHVQLQNLSWIHLSALARTGK
;
A
#
# COMPACT_ATOMS: atom_id res chain seq x y z
N MET A 1 -13.10 -3.96 6.76
CA MET A 1 -11.77 -3.53 7.27
C MET A 1 -11.27 -4.43 8.40
N SER A 2 -12.10 -4.80 9.38
CA SER A 2 -11.71 -5.62 10.54
C SER A 2 -10.87 -6.90 10.23
N ARG A 3 -11.22 -7.71 9.23
CA ARG A 3 -10.44 -8.93 8.90
C ARG A 3 -8.98 -8.67 8.48
N LEU A 4 -8.70 -7.51 7.88
CA LEU A 4 -7.34 -7.13 7.51
C LEU A 4 -6.54 -6.77 8.77
N GLN A 5 -7.17 -6.05 9.71
CA GLN A 5 -6.57 -5.73 11.01
C GLN A 5 -6.27 -7.01 11.82
N GLU A 6 -7.18 -7.99 11.84
CA GLU A 6 -6.98 -9.29 12.50
C GLU A 6 -5.74 -10.06 11.95
N GLU A 7 -5.46 -9.93 10.66
CA GLU A 7 -4.28 -10.52 10.01
C GLU A 7 -3.00 -9.77 10.38
N HIS A 8 -3.02 -8.43 10.37
CA HIS A 8 -1.90 -7.62 10.86
C HIS A 8 -1.55 -7.93 12.32
N VAL A 9 -2.56 -8.11 13.18
CA VAL A 9 -2.36 -8.53 14.57
C VAL A 9 -1.75 -9.93 14.63
N SER A 10 -2.21 -10.87 13.80
CA SER A 10 -1.63 -12.22 13.70
C SER A 10 -0.14 -12.18 13.36
N ASN A 11 0.22 -11.47 12.29
CA ASN A 11 1.62 -11.33 11.86
C ASN A 11 2.48 -10.69 12.96
N CYS A 12 1.95 -9.67 13.66
CA CYS A 12 2.64 -9.06 14.78
C CYS A 12 2.84 -10.02 15.96
N LEU A 13 1.84 -10.84 16.30
CA LEU A 13 1.97 -11.83 17.37
C LEU A 13 2.99 -12.91 17.01
N ASP A 14 3.01 -13.36 15.76
CA ASP A 14 4.01 -14.34 15.29
C ASP A 14 5.44 -13.79 15.41
N ILE A 15 5.63 -12.48 15.15
CA ILE A 15 6.91 -11.80 15.38
C ILE A 15 7.22 -11.71 16.88
N ALA A 16 6.27 -11.32 17.71
CA ALA A 16 6.49 -11.15 19.15
C ALA A 16 6.79 -12.45 19.89
N PHE A 17 6.14 -13.54 19.51
CA PHE A 17 6.22 -14.83 20.20
C PHE A 17 7.10 -15.85 19.48
N LYS A 18 7.90 -15.42 18.49
CA LYS A 18 8.94 -16.25 17.90
C LYS A 18 9.93 -16.72 18.98
N ALA A 19 10.37 -17.97 18.89
CA ALA A 19 11.31 -18.56 19.84
C ALA A 19 12.56 -17.65 19.99
N ASN A 20 13.02 -17.46 21.23
CA ASN A 20 14.16 -16.62 21.64
C ASN A 20 13.95 -15.09 21.73
N ILE A 21 12.71 -14.57 21.75
CA ILE A 21 12.49 -13.13 22.00
C ILE A 21 12.05 -12.88 23.45
N PRO A 22 12.85 -12.17 24.27
CA PRO A 22 12.47 -11.79 25.63
C PRO A 22 11.27 -10.84 25.66
N LYS A 23 10.41 -10.95 26.68
CA LYS A 23 9.18 -10.12 26.87
C LYS A 23 9.44 -8.62 26.67
N GLN A 24 10.53 -8.11 27.24
CA GLN A 24 10.92 -6.70 27.16
C GLN A 24 11.25 -6.23 25.73
N GLN A 25 11.68 -7.12 24.84
CA GLN A 25 12.06 -6.79 23.46
C GLN A 25 10.92 -6.97 22.45
N ARG A 26 9.84 -7.68 22.81
CA ARG A 26 8.72 -7.98 21.90
C ARG A 26 8.10 -6.73 21.32
N LYS A 27 7.79 -5.74 22.17
CA LYS A 27 7.24 -4.45 21.74
C LYS A 27 8.14 -3.70 20.76
N ALA A 28 9.43 -3.64 21.05
CA ALA A 28 10.39 -2.95 20.19
C ALA A 28 10.55 -3.63 18.82
N ARG A 29 10.42 -4.96 18.76
CA ARG A 29 10.45 -5.74 17.53
C ARG A 29 9.18 -5.56 16.71
N VAL A 30 8.02 -5.69 17.35
CA VAL A 30 6.71 -5.48 16.71
C VAL A 30 6.55 -4.04 16.23
N ALA A 31 6.99 -3.05 17.00
CA ALA A 31 6.87 -1.64 16.61
C ALA A 31 7.60 -1.28 15.30
N LYS A 32 8.54 -2.12 14.85
CA LYS A 32 9.27 -1.97 13.59
C LYS A 32 8.64 -2.74 12.43
N SER A 33 7.62 -3.58 12.68
CA SER A 33 7.01 -4.37 11.62
C SER A 33 6.10 -3.50 10.74
N PRO A 34 6.01 -3.80 9.43
CA PRO A 34 5.06 -3.15 8.53
C PRO A 34 3.60 -3.27 9.02
N ASP A 35 3.19 -4.45 9.48
CA ASP A 35 1.84 -4.69 10.02
C ASP A 35 1.52 -3.75 11.19
N TRP A 36 2.47 -3.48 12.08
CA TRP A 36 2.26 -2.53 13.17
C TRP A 36 2.09 -1.09 12.65
N LEU A 37 2.87 -0.70 11.65
CA LEU A 37 2.87 0.66 11.11
C LEU A 37 1.60 1.01 10.34
N ILE A 38 0.96 0.03 9.70
CA ILE A 38 -0.30 0.24 8.96
C ILE A 38 -1.55 -0.01 9.80
N MET A 39 -1.44 -0.80 10.86
CA MET A 39 -2.55 -1.12 11.75
C MET A 39 -3.13 0.13 12.44
N GLU A 40 -4.43 0.16 12.64
CA GLU A 40 -5.09 1.28 13.31
C GLU A 40 -4.71 1.39 14.79
N LYS A 41 -4.72 2.62 15.33
CA LYS A 41 -4.32 2.88 16.73
C LYS A 41 -5.16 2.09 17.75
N LYS A 42 -6.46 1.91 17.48
CA LYS A 42 -7.39 1.15 18.32
C LYS A 42 -7.13 -0.36 18.33
N TRP A 43 -6.45 -0.89 17.32
CA TRP A 43 -6.00 -2.29 17.29
C TRP A 43 -4.61 -2.45 17.91
N ARG A 44 -3.73 -1.44 17.75
CA ARG A 44 -2.43 -1.38 18.43
C ARG A 44 -2.55 -1.41 19.95
N SER A 45 -3.59 -0.81 20.52
CA SER A 45 -3.84 -0.84 21.95
C SER A 45 -4.10 -2.26 22.47
N ILE A 46 -5.01 -2.99 21.82
CA ILE A 46 -5.31 -4.39 22.16
C ILE A 46 -4.06 -5.26 22.06
N LEU A 47 -3.31 -5.12 20.96
CA LEU A 47 -2.06 -5.85 20.80
C LEU A 47 -1.03 -5.47 21.88
N THR A 48 -0.94 -4.20 22.27
CA THR A 48 0.00 -3.77 23.33
C THR A 48 -0.34 -4.41 24.67
N LEU A 49 -1.63 -4.47 25.03
CA LEU A 49 -2.10 -5.17 26.23
C LEU A 49 -1.75 -6.67 26.16
N ALA A 50 -1.86 -7.26 24.97
CA ALA A 50 -1.45 -8.63 24.73
C ALA A 50 0.05 -8.89 24.88
N LEU A 51 0.89 -7.95 24.44
CA LEU A 51 2.34 -8.05 24.61
C LEU A 51 2.79 -7.83 26.05
N ASP A 52 2.06 -7.02 26.81
CA ASP A 52 2.30 -6.82 28.24
C ASP A 52 1.81 -7.99 29.10
N GLU A 53 0.93 -8.84 28.56
CA GLU A 53 0.25 -9.91 29.30
C GLU A 53 -0.47 -9.30 30.52
N THR A 54 -1.20 -8.20 30.31
CA THR A 54 -1.88 -7.48 31.40
C THR A 54 -2.88 -8.37 32.13
N GLU A 55 -2.77 -8.39 33.45
CA GLU A 55 -3.66 -9.11 34.36
C GLU A 55 -4.84 -8.24 34.80
N ILE A 56 -5.89 -8.89 35.29
CA ILE A 56 -7.05 -8.20 35.88
C ILE A 56 -6.60 -7.70 37.27
N PRO A 57 -6.76 -6.40 37.61
CA PRO A 57 -6.48 -5.89 38.95
C PRO A 57 -7.26 -6.68 40.00
N GLY A 58 -6.63 -7.03 41.13
CA GLY A 58 -7.31 -7.75 42.21
C GLY A 58 -8.42 -6.92 42.84
N ASP A 59 -9.42 -7.58 43.44
CA ASP A 59 -10.49 -6.89 44.19
C ASP A 59 -9.97 -6.17 45.45
N ASP A 60 -8.85 -6.66 46.02
CA ASP A 60 -8.16 -6.04 47.16
C ASP A 60 -7.10 -4.99 46.76
N ASP A 61 -6.92 -4.72 45.46
CA ASP A 61 -6.02 -3.65 45.01
C ASP A 61 -6.70 -2.27 45.13
N ASP A 62 -7.13 -1.91 46.34
CA ASP A 62 -7.19 -0.51 46.78
C ASP A 62 -5.75 -0.02 46.97
N VAL A 63 -4.96 0.03 45.89
CA VAL A 63 -3.54 0.31 45.99
C VAL A 63 -3.14 1.34 44.95
N THR A 64 -2.77 2.51 45.48
CA THR A 64 -1.72 3.39 44.95
C THR A 64 -0.94 2.78 43.78
N PRO A 65 -0.82 3.47 42.63
CA PRO A 65 -0.22 2.88 41.44
C PRO A 65 1.21 2.43 41.75
N SER A 66 1.40 1.11 41.77
CA SER A 66 2.70 0.47 41.95
C SER A 66 3.62 0.90 40.81
N ARG A 67 4.41 1.94 41.11
CA ARG A 67 5.42 2.52 40.22
C ARG A 67 6.57 1.55 40.10
N ASN A 68 6.47 0.62 39.15
CA ASN A 68 7.63 -0.14 38.71
C ASN A 68 8.62 0.81 38.00
N HIS A 69 9.72 1.04 38.72
CA HIS A 69 11.07 1.42 38.28
C HIS A 69 11.29 2.73 37.50
N ARG A 70 11.94 3.66 38.23
CA ARG A 70 12.83 4.76 37.81
C ARG A 70 13.33 4.67 36.36
N MET A 71 12.63 5.33 35.43
CA MET A 71 13.27 5.89 34.24
C MET A 71 13.74 7.29 34.59
N MET A 72 15.06 7.49 34.55
CA MET A 72 15.70 8.80 34.69
C MET A 72 14.99 9.82 33.80
N ARG A 73 14.44 10.85 34.45
CA ARG A 73 13.90 12.06 33.83
C ARG A 73 14.96 12.67 32.90
N ARG A 74 14.81 12.50 31.60
CA ARG A 74 15.25 13.52 30.64
C ARG A 74 14.07 14.46 30.37
N ARG A 75 14.22 15.69 30.90
CA ARG A 75 13.42 16.88 30.59
C ARG A 75 13.17 17.02 29.08
N ASN A 76 11.91 17.02 28.64
CA ASN A 76 11.25 18.18 28.02
C ASN A 76 9.90 17.80 27.37
N ARG A 77 8.95 18.73 27.50
CA ARG A 77 7.65 18.87 26.81
C ARG A 77 6.45 18.14 27.44
N GLY A 78 5.51 18.95 27.95
CA GLY A 78 4.31 18.56 28.66
C GLY A 78 3.27 17.89 27.77
N THR A 79 3.43 16.59 27.59
CA THR A 79 2.35 15.70 27.19
C THR A 79 2.57 14.43 28.00
N THR A 80 1.64 14.09 28.88
CA THR A 80 1.63 12.75 29.49
C THR A 80 1.74 11.74 28.35
N PRO A 81 2.68 10.78 28.40
CA PRO A 81 2.78 9.80 27.33
C PRO A 81 1.44 9.06 27.26
N LYS A 82 0.72 9.23 26.14
CA LYS A 82 -0.58 8.58 25.93
C LYS A 82 -0.37 7.08 26.13
N SER A 83 -1.06 6.52 27.11
CA SER A 83 -1.00 5.08 27.39
C SER A 83 -1.64 4.34 26.21
N ALA A 84 -1.28 3.07 26.01
CA ALA A 84 -1.94 2.24 25.01
C ALA A 84 -3.47 2.17 25.25
N LEU A 85 -3.92 2.31 26.51
CA LEU A 85 -5.32 2.41 26.87
C LEU A 85 -6.03 3.66 26.29
N ASP A 86 -5.31 4.76 26.10
CA ASP A 86 -5.89 6.03 25.62
C ASP A 86 -6.27 5.97 24.13
N TRP A 87 -5.80 4.95 23.41
CA TRP A 87 -6.18 4.71 22.00
C TRP A 87 -7.39 3.78 21.86
N LEU A 88 -7.88 3.18 22.95
CA LEU A 88 -9.11 2.38 22.93
C LEU A 88 -10.34 3.31 22.90
N PRO A 89 -11.30 3.04 22.00
CA PRO A 89 -12.59 3.73 22.00
C PRO A 89 -13.29 3.65 23.35
N ASN A 90 -14.06 4.67 23.67
CA ASN A 90 -14.97 4.64 24.82
C ASN A 90 -16.24 3.85 24.48
N ASN A 91 -17.00 3.50 25.51
CA ASN A 91 -18.19 2.65 25.41
C ASN A 91 -19.24 3.22 24.44
N ASP A 92 -19.48 4.53 24.46
CA ASP A 92 -20.45 5.17 23.55
C ASP A 92 -19.97 5.14 22.09
N ALA A 93 -18.67 5.35 21.88
CA ALA A 93 -18.07 5.37 20.54
C ALA A 93 -18.10 3.98 19.90
N ILE A 94 -17.92 2.91 20.68
CA ILE A 94 -17.97 1.53 20.16
C ILE A 94 -19.42 1.04 19.99
N ALA A 95 -20.36 1.54 20.79
CA ALA A 95 -21.78 1.27 20.64
C ALA A 95 -22.32 1.82 19.30
N ALA A 96 -21.87 3.01 18.90
CA ALA A 96 -22.28 3.65 17.65
C ALA A 96 -21.54 3.15 16.39
N ASP A 97 -20.39 2.48 16.53
CA ASP A 97 -19.56 2.07 15.38
C ASP A 97 -20.05 0.75 14.78
N GLU A 98 -20.85 0.79 13.72
CA GLU A 98 -21.31 -0.43 12.99
C GLU A 98 -20.24 -1.05 12.08
N SER A 99 -19.13 -0.36 11.82
CA SER A 99 -18.14 -0.79 10.83
C SER A 99 -17.18 -1.89 11.34
N GLU A 100 -17.10 -2.05 12.67
CA GLU A 100 -16.20 -2.99 13.34
C GLU A 100 -16.81 -4.36 13.58
N SER A 101 -15.94 -5.37 13.72
CA SER A 101 -16.39 -6.73 14.02
C SER A 101 -16.92 -6.84 15.44
N ASN A 102 -17.93 -7.70 15.63
CA ASN A 102 -18.49 -7.98 16.95
C ASN A 102 -17.44 -8.53 17.93
N ALA A 103 -16.44 -9.28 17.44
CA ALA A 103 -15.31 -9.73 18.24
C ALA A 103 -14.44 -8.54 18.74
N PHE A 104 -14.16 -7.56 17.88
CA PHE A 104 -13.44 -6.36 18.30
C PHE A 104 -14.24 -5.54 19.31
N LYS A 105 -15.54 -5.33 19.05
CA LYS A 105 -16.43 -4.61 19.98
C LYS A 105 -16.45 -5.26 21.36
N LEU A 106 -16.61 -6.58 21.41
CA LEU A 106 -16.61 -7.33 22.66
C LEU A 106 -15.27 -7.19 23.41
N ALA A 107 -14.14 -7.25 22.70
CA ALA A 107 -12.83 -7.07 23.31
C ALA A 107 -12.67 -5.66 23.94
N VAL A 108 -13.11 -4.61 23.24
CA VAL A 108 -13.08 -3.23 23.76
C VAL A 108 -13.98 -3.10 25.01
N LEU A 109 -15.19 -3.65 24.98
CA LEU A 109 -16.12 -3.63 26.11
C LEU A 109 -15.53 -4.33 27.35
N LEU A 110 -14.96 -5.54 27.18
CA LEU A 110 -14.32 -6.28 28.27
C LEU A 110 -13.14 -5.52 28.88
N ILE A 111 -12.27 -4.93 28.04
CA ILE A 111 -11.12 -4.16 28.51
C ILE A 111 -11.58 -2.88 29.24
N ASN A 112 -12.55 -2.14 28.68
CA ASN A 112 -13.06 -0.93 29.32
C ASN A 112 -13.73 -1.25 30.68
N LYS A 113 -14.49 -2.34 30.76
CA LYS A 113 -15.12 -2.82 32.01
C LYS A 113 -14.09 -3.12 33.10
N GLN A 114 -13.01 -3.82 32.75
CA GLN A 114 -12.01 -4.29 33.72
C GLN A 114 -10.99 -3.21 34.09
N LEU A 115 -10.60 -2.34 33.16
CA LEU A 115 -9.49 -1.40 33.37
C LEU A 115 -9.88 0.08 33.49
N LYS A 116 -10.99 0.53 32.88
CA LYS A 116 -11.40 1.95 32.93
C LYS A 116 -12.39 2.28 34.05
N ARG A 117 -12.80 1.30 34.88
CA ARG A 117 -13.68 1.40 36.07
C ARG A 117 -14.54 2.69 36.04
N GLY A 118 -15.50 2.74 35.12
CA GLY A 118 -16.45 3.85 34.96
C GLY A 118 -17.89 3.36 35.09
N ASP A 119 -18.85 4.28 35.02
CA ASP A 119 -20.27 3.94 35.14
C ASP A 119 -20.67 2.92 34.06
N TRP A 120 -21.10 1.74 34.52
CA TRP A 120 -21.53 0.64 33.68
C TRP A 120 -23.05 0.59 33.67
N SER A 121 -23.67 0.90 32.53
CA SER A 121 -25.13 0.92 32.40
C SER A 121 -25.70 -0.45 31.98
N ASP A 122 -27.01 -0.63 32.19
CA ASP A 122 -27.75 -1.81 31.73
C ASP A 122 -27.70 -1.93 30.19
N ASP A 123 -27.70 -0.80 29.47
CA ASP A 123 -27.56 -0.76 28.01
C ASP A 123 -26.21 -1.35 27.54
N LEU A 124 -25.12 -1.11 28.27
CA LEU A 124 -23.83 -1.71 27.96
C LEU A 124 -23.81 -3.22 28.26
N THR A 125 -24.54 -3.66 29.29
CA THR A 125 -24.71 -5.09 29.59
C THR A 125 -25.50 -5.79 28.49
N THR A 126 -26.55 -5.18 27.97
CA THR A 126 -27.32 -5.75 26.85
C THR A 126 -26.48 -5.81 25.56
N LEU A 127 -25.71 -4.77 25.25
CA LEU A 127 -24.77 -4.75 24.12
C LEU A 127 -23.67 -5.82 24.26
N GLU A 128 -23.08 -5.97 25.45
CA GLU A 128 -22.08 -6.99 25.75
C GLU A 128 -22.64 -8.40 25.50
N ASN A 129 -23.86 -8.68 25.97
CA ASN A 129 -24.51 -9.97 25.79
C ASN A 129 -24.88 -10.23 24.31
N ALA A 130 -25.41 -9.23 23.61
CA ALA A 130 -25.75 -9.34 22.19
C ALA A 130 -24.49 -9.62 21.33
N THR A 131 -23.40 -8.90 21.57
CA THR A 131 -22.14 -9.11 20.85
C THR A 131 -21.49 -10.45 21.19
N ARG A 132 -21.61 -10.91 22.45
CA ARG A 132 -21.17 -12.25 22.90
C ARG A 132 -21.95 -13.38 22.21
N GLU A 133 -23.27 -13.28 22.15
CA GLU A 133 -24.11 -14.29 21.47
C GLU A 133 -23.80 -14.37 19.97
N HIS A 134 -23.56 -13.22 19.33
CA HIS A 134 -23.11 -13.17 17.94
C HIS A 134 -21.73 -13.81 17.74
N CYS A 135 -20.79 -13.65 18.68
CA CYS A 135 -19.49 -14.32 18.63
C CYS A 135 -19.61 -15.84 18.83
N LEU A 136 -20.60 -16.30 19.60
CA LEU A 136 -20.91 -17.73 19.77
C LEU A 136 -21.51 -18.33 18.50
N SER A 137 -22.40 -17.61 17.81
CA SER A 137 -23.12 -18.13 16.65
C SER A 137 -22.28 -18.12 15.37
N GLU A 138 -21.59 -17.02 15.07
CA GLU A 138 -20.77 -16.89 13.85
C GLU A 138 -19.33 -17.41 14.01
N GLY A 139 -18.86 -17.51 15.26
CA GLY A 139 -17.48 -17.79 15.60
C GLY A 139 -16.55 -16.60 15.41
N VAL A 140 -15.37 -16.69 16.03
CA VAL A 140 -14.34 -15.64 16.02
C VAL A 140 -13.12 -16.06 15.21
N HIS A 141 -12.37 -15.08 14.71
CA HIS A 141 -11.10 -15.37 14.04
C HIS A 141 -10.10 -16.01 15.02
N LYS A 142 -9.25 -16.93 14.54
CA LYS A 142 -8.25 -17.65 15.35
C LYS A 142 -7.37 -16.73 16.19
N ILE A 143 -7.14 -15.51 15.73
CA ILE A 143 -6.35 -14.51 16.44
C ILE A 143 -6.89 -14.21 17.84
N TRP A 144 -8.21 -14.22 18.02
CA TRP A 144 -8.85 -13.92 19.30
C TRP A 144 -8.60 -15.02 20.33
N HIS A 145 -8.46 -16.27 19.90
CA HIS A 145 -7.99 -17.37 20.76
C HIS A 145 -6.54 -17.15 21.18
N THR A 146 -5.65 -16.79 20.23
CA THR A 146 -4.26 -16.49 20.58
C THR A 146 -4.18 -15.33 21.57
N LEU A 147 -4.97 -14.26 21.37
CA LEU A 147 -5.05 -13.15 22.31
C LEU A 147 -5.57 -13.59 23.68
N GLY A 148 -6.66 -14.36 23.74
CA GLY A 148 -7.23 -14.86 24.99
C GLY A 148 -6.34 -15.84 25.75
N GLN A 149 -5.41 -16.52 25.09
CA GLN A 149 -4.37 -17.32 25.75
C GLN A 149 -3.24 -16.47 26.34
N LYS A 150 -3.01 -15.26 25.81
CA LYS A 150 -1.92 -14.37 26.23
C LYS A 150 -2.35 -13.29 27.21
N THR A 151 -3.64 -12.96 27.27
CA THR A 151 -4.18 -11.99 28.23
C THR A 151 -5.38 -12.52 28.98
N ALA A 152 -5.34 -12.39 30.30
CA ALA A 152 -6.47 -12.72 31.16
C ALA A 152 -7.72 -11.89 30.82
N LEU A 153 -7.53 -10.63 30.39
CA LEU A 153 -8.62 -9.73 30.01
C LEU A 153 -9.49 -10.28 28.87
N LEU A 154 -8.90 -11.07 27.96
CA LEU A 154 -9.57 -11.62 26.79
C LEU A 154 -9.75 -13.14 26.87
N ALA A 155 -9.56 -13.75 28.04
CA ALA A 155 -9.63 -15.20 28.22
C ALA A 155 -10.98 -15.81 27.77
N GLN A 156 -12.07 -15.04 27.85
CA GLN A 156 -13.39 -15.45 27.36
C GLN A 156 -13.39 -15.84 25.87
N PHE A 157 -12.49 -15.29 25.06
CA PHE A 157 -12.43 -15.59 23.63
C PHE A 157 -12.05 -17.04 23.32
N ASN A 158 -11.40 -17.74 24.26
CA ASN A 158 -11.07 -19.16 24.12
C ASN A 158 -12.31 -20.07 24.08
N ALA A 159 -13.46 -19.60 24.59
CA ALA A 159 -14.71 -20.37 24.61
C ALA A 159 -15.52 -20.25 23.31
N PHE A 160 -15.23 -19.26 22.45
CA PHE A 160 -15.97 -19.07 21.19
C PHE A 160 -15.47 -20.03 20.10
N PRO A 161 -16.34 -20.52 19.20
CA PRO A 161 -15.90 -21.36 18.09
C PRO A 161 -15.03 -20.57 17.11
N VAL A 162 -14.07 -21.22 16.45
CA VAL A 162 -13.21 -20.58 15.44
C VAL A 162 -13.92 -20.55 14.09
N ALA A 163 -14.16 -19.35 13.55
CA ALA A 163 -14.79 -19.17 12.25
C ALA A 163 -13.91 -19.73 11.11
N LYS A 164 -14.51 -20.47 10.17
CA LYS A 164 -13.81 -20.99 8.97
C LYS A 164 -13.39 -19.82 8.06
N LYS A 165 -12.11 -19.77 7.66
CA LYS A 165 -11.57 -18.74 6.74
C LYS A 165 -12.37 -18.74 5.43
N LYS A 166 -13.19 -17.70 5.20
CA LYS A 166 -13.72 -17.41 3.86
C LYS A 166 -12.58 -16.85 3.02
N THR A 167 -12.23 -17.54 1.94
CA THR A 167 -11.17 -17.20 0.99
C THR A 167 -11.36 -15.77 0.48
N LYS A 168 -10.33 -14.93 0.59
CA LYS A 168 -10.35 -13.54 0.11
C LYS A 168 -10.64 -13.53 -1.39
N SER A 169 -11.73 -12.87 -1.81
CA SER A 169 -11.96 -12.58 -3.23
C SER A 169 -10.83 -11.67 -3.73
N SER A 170 -10.19 -12.06 -4.82
CA SER A 170 -9.21 -11.21 -5.50
C SER A 170 -9.93 -9.96 -6.03
N ALA A 171 -9.47 -8.77 -5.64
CA ALA A 171 -9.97 -7.53 -6.22
C ALA A 171 -9.91 -7.61 -7.76
N LYS A 172 -11.05 -7.38 -8.42
CA LYS A 172 -11.12 -7.27 -9.89
C LYS A 172 -10.61 -5.88 -10.28
N VAL A 173 -9.30 -5.70 -10.24
CA VAL A 173 -8.66 -4.48 -10.77
C VAL A 173 -8.38 -4.69 -12.26
N ASP A 174 -8.73 -3.70 -13.07
CA ASP A 174 -8.44 -3.70 -14.50
C ASP A 174 -6.95 -3.37 -14.73
N ILE A 175 -6.31 -4.19 -15.54
CA ILE A 175 -4.89 -4.11 -15.90
C ILE A 175 -4.64 -2.93 -16.86
N ASN A 176 -5.65 -2.53 -17.63
CA ASN A 176 -5.54 -1.45 -18.61
C ASN A 176 -5.27 -0.07 -17.97
N LEU A 177 -5.53 0.08 -16.67
CA LEU A 177 -5.18 1.27 -15.89
C LEU A 177 -3.67 1.55 -15.87
N GLY A 178 -2.84 0.57 -16.24
CA GLY A 178 -1.39 0.74 -16.38
C GLY A 178 -0.94 1.44 -17.66
N ARG A 179 -1.81 1.68 -18.67
CA ARG A 179 -1.45 2.35 -19.94
C ARG A 179 -1.30 3.87 -19.80
N ILE A 180 -0.45 4.29 -18.89
CA ILE A 180 -0.23 5.69 -18.55
C ILE A 180 1.10 6.22 -19.10
N ASP A 181 1.21 7.54 -19.17
CA ASP A 181 2.50 8.19 -19.31
C ASP A 181 3.22 8.17 -17.96
N VAL A 182 4.29 7.36 -17.87
CA VAL A 182 5.06 7.16 -16.64
C VAL A 182 5.80 8.43 -16.21
N PHE A 183 6.04 9.36 -17.13
CA PHE A 183 6.72 10.63 -16.87
C PHE A 183 5.74 11.75 -16.48
N ASP A 184 4.42 11.50 -16.53
CA ASP A 184 3.39 12.41 -16.04
C ASP A 184 3.01 12.02 -14.60
N ASN A 185 3.45 12.84 -13.64
CA ASN A 185 3.18 12.63 -12.22
C ASN A 185 1.69 12.50 -11.87
N HIS A 186 0.81 13.18 -12.60
CA HIS A 186 -0.63 13.10 -12.34
C HIS A 186 -1.19 11.75 -12.78
N GLN A 187 -0.82 11.29 -13.98
CA GLN A 187 -1.22 9.96 -14.46
C GLN A 187 -0.60 8.85 -13.62
N LEU A 188 0.67 8.99 -13.24
CA LEU A 188 1.39 8.07 -12.36
C LEU A 188 0.70 7.94 -11.00
N GLY A 189 0.39 9.06 -10.34
CA GLY A 189 -0.29 9.07 -9.04
C GLY A 189 -1.68 8.41 -9.09
N ASN A 190 -2.44 8.67 -10.16
CA ASN A 190 -3.77 8.09 -10.35
C ASN A 190 -3.70 6.57 -10.60
N ALA A 191 -2.78 6.11 -11.45
CA ALA A 191 -2.59 4.68 -11.70
C ALA A 191 -2.16 3.92 -10.45
N ILE A 192 -1.17 4.43 -9.71
CA ILE A 192 -0.70 3.80 -8.47
C ILE A 192 -1.83 3.72 -7.43
N SER A 193 -2.65 4.76 -7.32
CA SER A 193 -3.80 4.75 -6.41
C SER A 193 -4.86 3.72 -6.82
N ALA A 194 -5.14 3.60 -8.11
CA ALA A 194 -6.11 2.63 -8.62
C ALA A 194 -5.60 1.18 -8.57
N LEU A 195 -4.29 0.98 -8.70
CA LEU A 195 -3.64 -0.33 -8.64
C LEU A 195 -3.26 -0.77 -7.21
N SER A 196 -3.20 0.16 -6.25
CA SER A 196 -2.89 -0.09 -4.83
C SER A 196 -3.62 -1.29 -4.21
N PRO A 197 -4.91 -1.56 -4.51
CA PRO A 197 -5.62 -2.74 -4.01
C PRO A 197 -5.02 -4.10 -4.42
N LEU A 198 -4.12 -4.13 -5.41
CA LEU A 198 -3.38 -5.33 -5.80
C LEU A 198 -2.29 -5.70 -4.78
N CYS A 199 -1.79 -4.73 -4.01
CA CYS A 199 -0.82 -4.94 -2.94
C CYS A 199 -1.53 -5.38 -1.66
N LYS A 200 -1.34 -6.66 -1.33
CA LYS A 200 -2.04 -7.31 -0.21
C LYS A 200 -1.22 -7.31 1.07
N ASP A 201 0.09 -7.19 0.97
CA ASP A 201 1.00 -7.23 2.12
C ASP A 201 1.20 -5.84 2.73
N ALA A 202 1.38 -5.79 4.05
CA ALA A 202 1.57 -4.55 4.79
C ALA A 202 2.83 -3.79 4.33
N ALA A 203 3.92 -4.53 4.03
CA ALA A 203 5.16 -3.94 3.50
C ALA A 203 4.91 -3.22 2.17
N GLN A 204 4.21 -3.88 1.24
CA GLN A 204 3.84 -3.33 -0.05
C GLN A 204 2.92 -2.11 0.07
N GLN A 205 1.93 -2.16 0.97
CA GLN A 205 1.00 -1.04 1.19
C GLN A 205 1.70 0.20 1.75
N ILE A 206 2.62 0.03 2.70
CA ILE A 206 3.43 1.15 3.23
C ILE A 206 4.34 1.72 2.14
N ALA A 207 4.97 0.85 1.35
CA ALA A 207 5.81 1.29 0.26
C ALA A 207 5.02 2.10 -0.78
N ILE A 208 3.80 1.66 -1.13
CA ILE A 208 2.91 2.43 -2.02
C ILE A 208 2.55 3.78 -1.42
N GLN A 209 2.21 3.85 -0.13
CA GLN A 209 1.91 5.13 0.52
C GLN A 209 3.12 6.09 0.48
N LYS A 210 4.33 5.57 0.67
CA LYS A 210 5.57 6.35 0.53
C LYS A 210 5.70 6.87 -0.91
N VAL A 211 5.54 6.02 -1.91
CA VAL A 211 5.61 6.40 -3.33
C VAL A 211 4.55 7.45 -3.68
N GLN A 212 3.29 7.27 -3.26
CA GLN A 212 2.22 8.26 -3.47
C GLN A 212 2.58 9.63 -2.85
N SER A 213 3.21 9.64 -1.68
CA SER A 213 3.67 10.88 -1.04
C SER A 213 4.83 11.54 -1.79
N GLN A 214 5.71 10.76 -2.43
CA GLN A 214 6.81 11.29 -3.24
C GLN A 214 6.29 11.92 -4.53
N ILE A 215 5.34 11.25 -5.20
CA ILE A 215 4.68 11.76 -6.41
C ILE A 215 3.96 13.08 -6.12
N SER A 216 3.17 13.14 -5.03
CA SER A 216 2.42 14.36 -4.68
C SER A 216 3.31 15.53 -4.27
N THR A 217 4.50 15.25 -3.76
CA THR A 217 5.50 16.28 -3.39
C THR A 217 6.51 16.57 -4.49
N ASN A 218 6.34 15.96 -5.67
CA ASN A 218 7.24 16.08 -6.82
C ASN A 218 8.72 15.81 -6.47
N ARG A 219 8.95 14.85 -5.56
CA ARG A 219 10.28 14.41 -5.14
C ARG A 219 10.74 13.24 -6.01
N GLY A 220 12.06 13.04 -6.08
CA GLY A 220 12.63 11.83 -6.68
C GLY A 220 12.03 10.56 -6.06
N LEU A 221 11.73 9.58 -6.91
CA LEU A 221 11.09 8.34 -6.50
C LEU A 221 12.14 7.40 -5.90
N GLU A 222 11.91 6.97 -4.66
CA GLU A 222 12.69 5.90 -4.04
C GLU A 222 11.80 4.68 -3.90
N VAL A 223 11.93 3.74 -4.83
CA VAL A 223 11.11 2.55 -4.88
C VAL A 223 11.76 1.45 -4.05
N SER A 224 11.00 0.77 -3.19
CA SER A 224 11.50 -0.37 -2.42
C SER A 224 11.56 -1.63 -3.29
N ALA A 225 12.54 -2.51 -3.03
CA ALA A 225 12.66 -3.82 -3.69
C ALA A 225 11.36 -4.65 -3.66
N ASP A 226 10.60 -4.56 -2.56
CA ASP A 226 9.31 -5.24 -2.41
C ASP A 226 8.26 -4.84 -3.45
N LEU A 227 8.34 -3.61 -3.99
CA LEU A 227 7.47 -3.11 -5.05
C LEU A 227 7.99 -3.41 -6.45
N LEU A 228 9.29 -3.65 -6.60
CA LEU A 228 9.90 -4.00 -7.89
C LEU A 228 9.77 -5.50 -8.18
N GLY A 229 9.68 -6.33 -7.14
CA GLY A 229 9.52 -7.78 -7.22
C GLY A 229 8.06 -8.27 -7.23
N LEU A 230 7.07 -7.45 -7.59
CA LEU A 230 5.66 -7.89 -7.55
C LEU A 230 5.36 -8.88 -8.67
N THR A 231 4.45 -9.81 -8.38
CA THR A 231 4.06 -10.88 -9.30
C THR A 231 2.56 -10.86 -9.63
N GLY A 232 2.18 -11.52 -10.71
CA GLY A 232 0.79 -11.52 -11.19
C GLY A 232 0.35 -10.13 -11.62
N LYS A 233 -0.92 -9.76 -11.40
CA LYS A 233 -1.45 -8.45 -11.82
C LYS A 233 -0.73 -7.26 -11.20
N ALA A 234 -0.11 -7.46 -10.03
CA ALA A 234 0.62 -6.40 -9.32
C ALA A 234 1.95 -6.03 -10.00
N SER A 235 2.48 -6.85 -10.93
CA SER A 235 3.73 -6.55 -11.63
C SER A 235 3.66 -5.29 -12.50
N ILE A 236 2.45 -4.83 -12.86
CA ILE A 236 2.24 -3.54 -13.55
C ILE A 236 2.81 -2.40 -12.70
N ILE A 237 2.58 -2.44 -11.39
CA ILE A 237 3.12 -1.44 -10.46
C ILE A 237 4.65 -1.47 -10.49
N SER A 238 5.25 -2.67 -10.49
CA SER A 238 6.70 -2.84 -10.59
C SER A 238 7.26 -2.23 -11.88
N VAL A 239 6.64 -2.50 -13.03
CA VAL A 239 7.08 -1.96 -14.33
C VAL A 239 7.03 -0.44 -14.35
N ILE A 240 5.87 0.13 -13.97
CA ILE A 240 5.67 1.59 -13.97
C ILE A 240 6.66 2.27 -13.02
N LEU A 241 6.86 1.73 -11.82
CA LEU A 241 7.75 2.33 -10.84
C LEU A 241 9.22 2.17 -11.23
N ALA A 242 9.64 1.04 -11.81
CA ALA A 242 10.99 0.86 -12.31
C ALA A 242 11.32 1.90 -13.40
N ILE A 243 10.44 2.07 -14.39
CA ILE A 243 10.62 3.06 -15.45
C ILE A 243 10.64 4.49 -14.88
N ALA A 244 9.72 4.82 -13.96
CA ALA A 244 9.64 6.16 -13.36
C ALA A 244 10.85 6.52 -12.51
N SER A 245 11.49 5.53 -11.88
CA SER A 245 12.68 5.71 -11.02
C SER A 245 14.00 5.62 -11.80
N GLY A 246 13.96 5.22 -13.07
CA GLY A 246 15.15 4.98 -13.88
C GLY A 246 15.87 3.66 -13.53
N GLU A 247 15.17 2.73 -12.89
CA GLU A 247 15.66 1.38 -12.61
C GLU A 247 15.33 0.41 -13.76
N SER A 248 16.01 -0.74 -13.81
CA SER A 248 15.75 -1.74 -14.85
C SER A 248 14.37 -2.39 -14.67
N ALA A 249 13.54 -2.30 -15.71
CA ALA A 249 12.19 -2.87 -15.72
C ALA A 249 12.13 -4.29 -16.32
N GLU A 250 13.25 -4.88 -16.78
CA GLU A 250 13.25 -6.13 -17.54
C GLU A 250 12.58 -7.30 -16.81
N GLU A 251 12.91 -7.50 -15.53
CA GLU A 251 12.35 -8.59 -14.73
C GLU A 251 10.85 -8.39 -14.48
N ALA A 252 10.45 -7.14 -14.21
CA ALA A 252 9.06 -6.78 -13.99
C ALA A 252 8.22 -6.98 -15.26
N ILE A 253 8.76 -6.61 -16.43
CA ILE A 253 8.13 -6.81 -17.75
C ILE A 253 7.96 -8.31 -18.03
N LYS A 254 8.98 -9.14 -17.74
CA LYS A 254 8.86 -10.62 -17.85
C LYS A 254 7.76 -11.20 -16.96
N GLN A 255 7.53 -10.64 -15.77
CA GLN A 255 6.41 -11.06 -14.92
C GLN A 255 5.06 -10.56 -15.45
N LEU A 256 5.02 -9.34 -16.01
CA LEU A 256 3.82 -8.79 -16.63
C LEU A 256 3.39 -9.58 -17.88
N ALA A 257 4.34 -10.03 -18.70
CA ALA A 257 4.10 -10.82 -19.89
C ALA A 257 3.27 -12.10 -19.61
N LYS A 258 3.48 -12.72 -18.45
CA LYS A 258 2.71 -13.90 -17.99
C LYS A 258 1.23 -13.61 -17.76
N VAL A 259 0.86 -12.34 -17.61
CA VAL A 259 -0.51 -11.90 -17.30
C VAL A 259 -1.13 -11.18 -18.50
N ASN A 260 -0.38 -10.29 -19.13
CA ASN A 260 -0.80 -9.54 -20.30
C ASN A 260 0.43 -9.28 -21.20
N GLN A 261 0.57 -10.11 -22.22
CA GLN A 261 1.67 -10.03 -23.19
C GLN A 261 1.67 -8.68 -23.92
N ASN A 262 0.51 -8.22 -24.40
CA ASN A 262 0.41 -6.98 -25.18
C ASN A 262 0.90 -5.75 -24.37
N LEU A 263 0.45 -5.62 -23.11
CA LEU A 263 0.91 -4.53 -22.25
C LEU A 263 2.42 -4.64 -21.94
N ALA A 264 2.93 -5.85 -21.77
CA ALA A 264 4.36 -6.08 -21.55
C ALA A 264 5.19 -5.69 -22.78
N ASP A 265 4.71 -5.99 -23.99
CA ASP A 265 5.36 -5.62 -25.25
C ASP A 265 5.38 -4.08 -25.43
N GLU A 266 4.27 -3.39 -25.12
CA GLU A 266 4.21 -1.91 -25.14
C GLU A 266 5.24 -1.28 -24.17
N PHE A 267 5.40 -1.84 -22.97
CA PHE A 267 6.42 -1.37 -22.02
C PHE A 267 7.84 -1.73 -22.42
N SER A 268 8.05 -2.93 -22.98
CA SER A 268 9.36 -3.34 -23.50
C SER A 268 9.81 -2.43 -24.64
N ASP A 269 8.89 -2.04 -25.52
CA ASP A 269 9.15 -1.09 -26.59
C ASP A 269 9.52 0.29 -26.02
N LEU A 270 8.77 0.79 -25.04
CA LEU A 270 9.12 2.04 -24.37
C LEU A 270 10.54 2.01 -23.76
N THR A 271 10.93 0.93 -23.07
CA THR A 271 12.28 0.81 -22.49
C THR A 271 13.36 0.82 -23.58
N LYS A 272 13.17 0.08 -24.69
CA LYS A 272 14.11 0.11 -25.82
C LYS A 272 14.22 1.50 -26.45
N LEU A 273 13.09 2.19 -26.62
CA LEU A 273 13.07 3.56 -27.14
C LEU A 273 13.76 4.55 -26.20
N MET A 274 13.70 4.35 -24.88
CA MET A 274 14.46 5.15 -23.91
C MET A 274 15.98 4.93 -24.06
N ASP A 275 16.41 3.71 -24.38
CA ASP A 275 17.80 3.35 -24.65
C ASP A 275 18.28 3.75 -26.07
N GLY A 276 17.39 4.30 -26.90
CA GLY A 276 17.69 4.72 -28.26
C GLY A 276 17.60 3.60 -29.32
N ILE A 277 17.08 2.44 -28.96
CA ILE A 277 16.91 1.29 -29.85
C ILE A 277 15.50 1.34 -30.46
N ILE A 278 15.43 1.32 -31.80
CA ILE A 278 14.16 1.28 -32.54
C ILE A 278 14.12 -0.01 -33.35
N ASP A 279 13.19 -0.89 -32.98
CA ASP A 279 12.90 -2.11 -33.75
C ASP A 279 11.82 -1.84 -34.80
N ASP A 280 10.71 -1.19 -34.41
CA ASP A 280 9.60 -0.87 -35.30
C ASP A 280 9.00 0.51 -34.98
N TRP A 281 9.45 1.49 -35.76
CA TRP A 281 9.01 2.87 -35.62
C TRP A 281 7.52 3.07 -35.91
N THR A 282 6.94 2.28 -36.82
CA THR A 282 5.54 2.45 -37.23
C THR A 282 4.58 2.02 -36.14
N THR A 283 4.84 0.89 -35.48
CA THR A 283 4.03 0.42 -34.35
C THR A 283 4.28 1.23 -33.07
N SER A 284 5.43 1.88 -32.95
CA SER A 284 5.76 2.82 -31.86
C SER A 284 4.98 4.13 -31.95
N THR A 285 4.57 4.52 -33.16
CA THR A 285 3.90 5.80 -33.45
C THR A 285 2.40 5.67 -33.71
N SER A 286 1.88 4.46 -33.94
CA SER A 286 0.49 4.22 -34.36
C SER A 286 -0.57 4.33 -33.27
N ASN A 287 -0.23 4.11 -31.99
CA ASN A 287 -1.21 4.07 -30.89
C ASN A 287 -0.97 5.23 -29.92
N THR A 288 -1.72 6.33 -30.06
CA THR A 288 -1.55 7.57 -29.28
C THR A 288 -2.70 7.85 -28.32
N ASP A 289 -3.74 7.01 -28.31
CA ASP A 289 -4.94 7.20 -27.48
C ASP A 289 -4.66 7.05 -25.98
N THR A 290 -3.55 6.38 -25.62
CA THR A 290 -3.19 6.10 -24.23
C THR A 290 -1.99 6.93 -23.77
N GLY A 291 -1.82 7.09 -22.45
CA GLY A 291 -0.65 7.76 -21.90
C GLY A 291 0.65 7.05 -22.28
N LEU A 292 0.64 5.72 -22.25
CA LEU A 292 1.78 4.89 -22.66
C LEU A 292 2.10 5.07 -24.15
N GLY A 293 1.07 5.11 -24.98
CA GLY A 293 1.19 5.40 -26.41
C GLY A 293 1.84 6.75 -26.71
N ARG A 294 1.40 7.81 -26.00
CA ARG A 294 2.02 9.14 -26.10
C ARG A 294 3.47 9.14 -25.63
N ALA A 295 3.80 8.37 -24.59
CA ALA A 295 5.19 8.21 -24.16
C ALA A 295 6.05 7.54 -25.25
N ARG A 296 5.58 6.43 -25.83
CA ARG A 296 6.26 5.74 -26.94
C ARG A 296 6.45 6.64 -28.15
N LEU A 297 5.41 7.38 -28.55
CA LEU A 297 5.48 8.37 -29.65
C LEU A 297 6.59 9.40 -29.40
N ARG A 298 6.71 9.96 -28.19
CA ARG A 298 7.74 10.95 -27.86
C ARG A 298 9.15 10.38 -28.02
N PHE A 299 9.44 9.19 -27.49
CA PHE A 299 10.77 8.58 -27.59
C PHE A 299 11.06 8.03 -29.00
N ALA A 300 10.04 7.57 -29.73
CA ALA A 300 10.17 7.18 -31.13
C ALA A 300 10.55 8.37 -32.02
N TRP A 301 9.95 9.55 -31.78
CA TRP A 301 10.36 10.78 -32.45
C TRP A 301 11.70 11.31 -31.94
N LEU A 302 12.11 11.06 -30.70
CA LEU A 302 13.44 11.45 -30.23
C LEU A 302 14.55 10.67 -30.94
N ASN A 303 14.29 9.41 -31.30
CA ASN A 303 15.28 8.53 -31.90
C ASN A 303 15.06 8.25 -33.40
N PHE A 304 14.21 9.04 -34.07
CA PHE A 304 13.68 8.70 -35.40
C PHE A 304 14.71 8.10 -36.40
N PRO A 305 14.36 7.02 -37.13
CA PRO A 305 15.23 6.37 -38.10
C PRO A 305 15.29 7.11 -39.44
N GLU A 306 16.20 6.73 -40.32
CA GLU A 306 16.30 7.34 -41.65
C GLU A 306 15.05 7.15 -42.54
N SER A 307 14.24 6.13 -42.28
CA SER A 307 12.99 5.88 -43.01
C SER A 307 11.97 7.01 -42.87
N VAL A 308 12.11 7.88 -41.87
CA VAL A 308 11.30 9.11 -41.73
C VAL A 308 11.45 10.06 -42.92
N LYS A 309 12.55 9.97 -43.70
CA LYS A 309 12.76 10.74 -44.94
C LYS A 309 11.76 10.40 -46.05
N GLU A 310 11.05 9.27 -45.95
CA GLU A 310 10.06 8.81 -46.92
C GLU A 310 8.62 9.22 -46.56
N LEU A 311 8.42 9.76 -45.35
CA LEU A 311 7.11 10.22 -44.87
C LEU A 311 6.66 11.51 -45.57
N SER A 312 5.36 11.77 -45.50
CA SER A 312 4.79 13.01 -46.02
C SER A 312 5.26 14.23 -45.20
N PRO A 313 5.35 15.42 -45.82
CA PRO A 313 5.68 16.65 -45.08
C PRO A 313 4.75 16.91 -43.89
N GLU A 314 3.46 16.54 -44.01
CA GLU A 314 2.46 16.72 -42.95
C GLU A 314 2.73 15.83 -41.74
N GLU A 315 3.13 14.57 -41.95
CA GLU A 315 3.52 13.64 -40.87
C GLU A 315 4.80 14.10 -40.17
N ILE A 316 5.78 14.59 -40.94
CA ILE A 316 7.03 15.13 -40.39
C ILE A 316 6.74 16.40 -39.56
N ALA A 317 5.84 17.26 -40.03
CA ALA A 317 5.42 18.45 -39.28
C ALA A 317 4.76 18.09 -37.94
N ALA A 318 3.92 17.05 -37.90
CA ALA A 318 3.35 16.54 -36.65
C ALA A 318 4.45 16.04 -35.69
N GLY A 319 5.47 15.35 -36.20
CA GLY A 319 6.65 14.95 -35.42
C GLY A 319 7.45 16.12 -34.85
N ILE A 320 7.58 17.22 -35.61
CA ILE A 320 8.22 18.46 -35.13
C ILE A 320 7.45 19.06 -33.95
N GLU A 321 6.12 19.08 -33.98
CA GLU A 321 5.31 19.56 -32.85
C GLU A 321 5.50 18.69 -31.60
N VAL A 322 5.64 17.36 -31.77
CA VAL A 322 5.98 16.46 -30.66
C VAL A 322 7.35 16.81 -30.07
N LEU A 323 8.38 16.97 -30.91
CA LEU A 323 9.74 17.30 -30.45
C LEU A 323 9.82 18.67 -29.75
N LYS A 324 9.03 19.66 -30.18
CA LYS A 324 8.96 20.98 -29.51
C LYS A 324 8.50 20.88 -28.05
N SER A 325 7.67 19.88 -27.73
CA SER A 325 7.18 19.67 -26.37
C SER A 325 8.20 19.02 -25.43
N ILE A 326 9.32 18.50 -25.97
CA ILE A 326 10.32 17.75 -25.21
C ILE A 326 11.51 18.67 -24.85
N PRO A 327 11.81 18.85 -23.55
CA PRO A 327 13.01 19.55 -23.13
C PRO A 327 14.28 18.85 -23.67
N ASN A 328 15.26 19.62 -24.15
CA ASN A 328 16.54 19.14 -24.67
C ASN A 328 16.53 18.40 -26.02
N ALA A 329 15.40 18.34 -26.74
CA ALA A 329 15.33 17.72 -28.08
C ALA A 329 15.82 18.62 -29.23
N HIS A 330 16.68 19.62 -28.96
CA HIS A 330 16.99 20.69 -29.90
C HIS A 330 17.74 20.20 -31.16
N VAL A 331 18.65 19.24 -30.99
CA VAL A 331 19.42 18.64 -32.09
C VAL A 331 18.51 17.83 -33.01
N GLN A 332 17.66 17.00 -32.42
CA GLN A 332 16.68 16.17 -33.12
C GLN A 332 15.67 17.03 -33.85
N LEU A 333 15.21 18.11 -33.24
CA LEU A 333 14.30 19.07 -33.85
C LEU A 333 14.93 19.75 -35.08
N GLN A 334 16.20 20.14 -34.99
CA GLN A 334 16.93 20.71 -36.14
C GLN A 334 17.06 19.67 -37.26
N ASN A 335 17.46 18.44 -36.94
CA ASN A 335 17.59 17.36 -37.91
C ASN A 335 16.25 17.06 -38.61
N LEU A 336 15.17 16.99 -37.85
CA LEU A 336 13.83 16.74 -38.40
C LEU A 336 13.33 17.94 -39.23
N SER A 337 13.65 19.17 -38.83
CA SER A 337 13.32 20.38 -39.62
C SER A 337 14.03 20.38 -40.97
N TRP A 338 15.30 19.94 -41.03
CA TRP A 338 16.01 19.77 -42.30
C TRP A 338 15.36 18.70 -43.18
N ILE A 339 14.95 17.58 -42.60
CA ILE A 339 14.24 16.52 -43.33
C ILE A 339 12.91 17.05 -43.87
N HIS A 340 12.15 17.80 -43.07
CA HIS A 340 10.91 18.45 -43.50
C HIS A 340 11.13 19.40 -44.70
N LEU A 341 12.14 20.28 -44.63
CA LEU A 341 12.48 21.18 -45.74
C LEU A 341 12.88 20.40 -47.00
N SER A 342 13.61 19.30 -46.86
CA SER A 342 13.98 18.44 -47.99
C SER A 342 12.77 17.72 -48.61
N ALA A 343 11.80 17.32 -47.79
CA ALA A 343 10.55 16.71 -48.23
C ALA A 343 9.67 17.72 -48.98
N LEU A 344 9.55 18.95 -48.47
CA LEU A 344 8.85 20.06 -49.16
C LEU A 344 9.47 20.34 -50.54
N ALA A 345 10.80 20.46 -50.59
CA ALA A 345 11.53 20.69 -51.83
C ALA A 345 11.32 19.57 -52.86
N ARG A 346 11.23 18.31 -52.42
CA ARG A 346 10.88 17.17 -53.29
C ARG A 346 9.45 17.22 -53.82
N THR A 347 8.51 17.72 -53.02
CA THR A 347 7.09 17.85 -53.41
C THR A 347 6.79 19.11 -54.23
N GLY A 348 7.78 19.98 -54.48
CA GLY A 348 7.62 21.20 -55.27
C GLY A 348 6.75 22.27 -54.61
N LYS A 349 6.58 22.21 -53.28
CA LYS A 349 5.83 23.17 -52.47
C LYS A 349 6.77 24.09 -51.69
#